data_AF-A0A4Q2Z7I4-F1
#
_entry.id   AF-A0A4Q2Z7I4-F1
#
_cell.length_a   1.000
_cell.length_b   1.000
_cell.length_c   1.000
_cell.angle_alpha   90.00
_cell.angle_beta   90.00
_cell.angle_gamma   90.00
#
_symmetry.space_group_name_H-M   'P 1'
#
loop_
_entity.id
_entity.type
_entity.pdbx_description
1 polymer ?
#
loop_
_entity_poly.entity_id
_entity_poly.type
_entity_poly.pdbx_seq_one_letter_code
_entity_poly.pdbx_strand_id
1 'polypeptide(L)'
;MKTISAMMLLSATAASAYTLHEWGTFTTVAGSDGVLLAGLEREEASLPIFSYSHFGLENGNMQHGFEDLTRRHGSTPVFAFSKGLRRPVRGVTVKMETPVIYFHSEEAFDVSVKVGFNGGTISQWYPDRTGGEVLPVPPPPADPKKPRPIEDWMLDFSKPWHGSIEWQGRV
;
A
#
# COMPACT_ATOMS: atom_id res chain seq x y z
N MET A 1 8.55 -26.58 51.81
CA MET A 1 8.58 -25.80 50.55
C MET A 1 7.59 -26.45 49.59
N LYS A 2 6.56 -25.72 49.13
CA LYS A 2 5.53 -26.25 48.23
C LYS A 2 5.99 -26.04 46.79
N THR A 3 6.20 -27.11 46.03
CA THR A 3 6.49 -27.04 44.60
C THR A 3 5.18 -26.84 43.83
N ILE A 4 5.07 -25.73 43.12
CA ILE A 4 3.98 -25.47 42.18
C ILE A 4 4.48 -25.96 40.82
N SER A 5 3.92 -27.07 40.32
CA SER A 5 4.10 -27.47 38.93
C SER A 5 3.15 -26.66 38.04
N ALA A 6 3.72 -25.84 37.17
CA ALA A 6 2.99 -25.20 36.08
C ALA A 6 2.91 -26.19 34.90
N MET A 7 1.68 -26.60 34.55
CA MET A 7 1.42 -27.41 33.37
C MET A 7 1.23 -26.49 32.16
N MET A 8 2.22 -26.49 31.25
CA MET A 8 2.17 -25.73 30.01
C MET A 8 1.44 -26.58 28.96
N LEU A 9 0.19 -26.21 28.63
CA LEU A 9 -0.54 -26.78 27.51
C LEU A 9 0.04 -26.20 26.22
N LEU A 10 0.81 -27.00 25.47
CA LEU A 10 1.13 -26.69 24.08
C LEU A 10 -0.10 -26.98 23.22
N SER A 11 -0.81 -25.93 22.79
CA SER A 11 -1.76 -26.05 21.68
C SER A 11 -0.98 -26.21 20.38
N ALA A 12 -0.88 -27.42 19.85
CA ALA A 12 -0.47 -27.65 18.47
C ALA A 12 -1.67 -27.36 17.56
N THR A 13 -1.73 -26.16 16.99
CA THR A 13 -2.63 -25.87 15.88
C THR A 13 -2.16 -26.64 14.66
N ALA A 14 -2.89 -27.67 14.23
CA ALA A 14 -2.69 -28.27 12.92
C ALA A 14 -2.95 -27.18 11.86
N ALA A 15 -1.90 -26.72 11.18
CA ALA A 15 -2.08 -25.89 10.01
C ALA A 15 -2.78 -26.75 8.94
N SER A 16 -3.89 -26.26 8.37
CA SER A 16 -4.50 -26.90 7.20
C SER A 16 -3.42 -27.11 6.12
N ALA A 17 -3.46 -28.23 5.41
CA ALA A 17 -2.58 -28.42 4.28
C ALA A 17 -3.04 -27.50 3.14
N TYR A 18 -2.31 -26.40 2.92
CA TYR A 18 -2.58 -25.47 1.82
C TYR A 18 -1.31 -25.20 0.99
N THR A 19 -1.51 -24.78 -0.25
CA THR A 19 -0.47 -24.23 -1.13
C THR A 19 -0.73 -22.74 -1.32
N LEU A 20 0.31 -21.92 -1.18
CA LEU A 20 0.25 -20.48 -1.46
C LEU A 20 0.99 -20.20 -2.77
N HIS A 21 0.35 -19.43 -3.65
CA HIS A 21 0.96 -18.90 -4.86
C HIS A 21 1.00 -17.38 -4.79
N GLU A 22 2.17 -16.81 -5.08
CA GLU A 22 2.35 -15.39 -5.35
C GLU A 22 2.65 -15.21 -6.83
N TRP A 23 1.98 -14.26 -7.47
CA TRP A 23 2.23 -13.88 -8.85
C TRP A 23 2.18 -12.37 -9.01
N GLY A 24 3.08 -11.82 -9.83
CA GLY A 24 3.14 -10.39 -10.09
C GLY A 24 4.25 -10.07 -11.07
N THR A 25 4.30 -8.81 -11.51
CA THR A 25 5.34 -8.32 -12.41
C THR A 25 6.20 -7.27 -11.72
N PHE A 26 7.52 -7.38 -11.87
CA PHE A 26 8.46 -6.31 -11.51
C PHE A 26 8.97 -5.65 -12.79
N THR A 27 8.82 -4.33 -12.87
CA THR A 27 9.30 -3.53 -13.99
C THR A 27 10.44 -2.65 -13.52
N THR A 28 11.56 -2.72 -14.25
CA THR A 28 12.71 -1.82 -14.13
C THR A 28 13.11 -1.32 -15.51
N VAL A 29 13.70 -0.14 -15.58
CA VAL A 29 14.27 0.39 -16.82
C VAL A 29 15.71 0.80 -16.52
N ALA A 30 16.63 0.37 -17.37
CA ALA A 30 18.05 0.71 -17.27
C ALA A 30 18.50 1.46 -18.53
N GLY A 31 19.36 2.45 -18.35
CA GLY A 31 20.07 3.12 -19.43
C GLY A 31 21.09 2.19 -20.09
N SER A 32 21.63 2.63 -21.24
CA SER A 32 22.72 1.91 -21.93
C SER A 32 24.02 1.83 -21.11
N ASP A 33 24.14 2.66 -20.08
CA ASP A 33 25.21 2.67 -19.09
C ASP A 33 24.96 1.71 -17.90
N GLY A 34 23.83 1.00 -17.88
CA GLY A 34 23.44 0.09 -16.81
C GLY A 34 22.83 0.78 -15.58
N VAL A 35 22.62 2.09 -15.61
CA VAL A 35 22.04 2.84 -14.49
C VAL A 35 20.51 2.72 -14.53
N LEU A 36 19.88 2.39 -13.39
CA LEU A 36 18.43 2.34 -13.27
C LEU A 36 17.80 3.74 -13.41
N LEU A 37 16.79 3.84 -14.26
CA LEU A 37 16.01 5.06 -14.45
C LEU A 37 14.82 5.09 -13.50
N ALA A 38 14.52 6.27 -12.96
CA ALA A 38 13.32 6.52 -12.16
C ALA A 38 12.14 6.96 -13.05
N GLY A 39 10.95 7.10 -12.46
CA GLY A 39 9.74 7.59 -13.16
C GLY A 39 8.76 6.50 -13.57
N LEU A 40 8.98 5.25 -13.13
CA LEU A 40 8.14 4.10 -13.43
C LEU A 40 6.80 4.10 -12.69
N GLU A 41 6.67 4.94 -11.66
CA GLU A 41 5.50 4.99 -10.76
C GLU A 41 4.19 5.44 -11.41
N ARG A 42 4.25 5.99 -12.62
CA ARG A 42 3.04 6.48 -13.29
C ARG A 42 2.16 5.31 -13.70
N GLU A 43 0.88 5.42 -13.39
CA GLU A 43 -0.15 4.43 -13.72
C GLU A 43 -1.17 5.09 -14.65
N GLU A 44 -1.51 4.43 -15.76
CA GLU A 44 -2.37 5.00 -16.81
C GLU A 44 -3.78 4.37 -16.86
N ALA A 45 -3.94 3.19 -16.27
CA ALA A 45 -5.21 2.49 -16.15
C ALA A 45 -5.89 2.81 -14.82
N SER A 46 -7.20 3.06 -14.83
CA SER A 46 -7.96 3.24 -13.60
C SER A 46 -8.31 1.87 -13.00
N LEU A 47 -8.08 1.71 -11.71
CA LEU A 47 -8.47 0.51 -10.97
C LEU A 47 -9.97 0.52 -10.63
N PRO A 48 -10.57 -0.65 -10.35
CA PRO A 48 -11.95 -0.72 -9.86
C PRO A 48 -12.15 0.12 -8.59
N ILE A 49 -13.36 0.68 -8.43
CA ILE A 49 -13.68 1.60 -7.32
C ILE A 49 -13.57 0.96 -5.92
N PHE A 50 -13.58 -0.38 -5.84
CA PHE A 50 -13.43 -1.11 -4.58
C PHE A 50 -11.97 -1.26 -4.13
N SER A 51 -10.99 -0.95 -4.98
CA SER A 51 -9.57 -1.02 -4.61
C SER A 51 -9.23 0.09 -3.64
N TYR A 52 -8.64 -0.27 -2.50
CA TYR A 52 -8.12 0.63 -1.49
C TYR A 52 -6.80 1.26 -1.93
N SER A 53 -6.45 2.39 -1.34
CA SER A 53 -5.22 3.10 -1.70
C SER A 53 -4.72 3.96 -0.57
N HIS A 54 -3.43 4.26 -0.63
CA HIS A 54 -2.90 5.33 0.21
C HIS A 54 -3.38 6.69 -0.28
N PHE A 55 -3.53 7.62 0.66
CA PHE A 55 -3.89 8.99 0.35
C PHE A 55 -2.96 9.59 -0.71
N GLY A 56 -3.55 10.06 -1.80
CA GLY A 56 -2.90 10.66 -2.95
C GLY A 56 -2.36 9.68 -4.00
N LEU A 57 -2.53 8.36 -3.80
CA LEU A 57 -2.17 7.30 -4.74
C LEU A 57 -3.42 6.60 -5.32
N GLU A 58 -4.58 7.24 -5.28
CA GLU A 58 -5.87 6.62 -5.64
C GLU A 58 -6.05 6.40 -7.16
N ASN A 59 -5.21 7.02 -7.98
CA ASN A 59 -5.22 6.88 -9.44
C ASN A 59 -6.62 7.03 -10.09
N GLY A 60 -7.31 8.12 -9.72
CA GLY A 60 -8.64 8.44 -10.22
C GLY A 60 -9.80 7.83 -9.43
N ASN A 61 -9.54 6.97 -8.43
CA ASN A 61 -10.58 6.53 -7.51
C ASN A 61 -10.91 7.65 -6.50
N MET A 62 -12.20 7.91 -6.26
CA MET A 62 -12.68 8.89 -5.27
C MET A 62 -13.00 8.19 -3.95
N GLN A 63 -11.98 7.58 -3.35
CA GLN A 63 -12.13 6.86 -2.09
C GLN A 63 -12.13 7.80 -0.87
N HIS A 64 -11.47 8.95 -1.01
CA HIS A 64 -11.54 10.05 -0.05
C HIS A 64 -12.54 11.10 -0.55
N GLY A 65 -13.51 11.46 0.30
CA GLY A 65 -14.55 12.42 -0.05
C GLY A 65 -13.99 13.81 -0.36
N PHE A 66 -14.71 14.57 -1.20
CA PHE A 66 -14.36 15.94 -1.56
C PHE A 66 -14.09 16.85 -0.37
N GLU A 67 -14.76 16.62 0.76
CA GLU A 67 -14.59 17.40 1.99
C GLU A 67 -13.23 17.14 2.66
N ASP A 68 -12.79 15.87 2.73
CA ASP A 68 -11.47 15.51 3.26
C ASP A 68 -10.34 16.04 2.35
N LEU A 69 -10.55 15.92 1.04
CA LEU A 69 -9.65 16.52 0.05
C LEU A 69 -9.60 18.05 0.19
N THR A 70 -10.75 18.73 0.19
CA THR A 70 -10.79 20.21 0.28
C THR A 70 -10.19 20.71 1.59
N ARG A 71 -10.48 20.05 2.72
CA ARG A 71 -9.92 20.39 4.04
C ARG A 71 -8.39 20.26 4.08
N ARG A 72 -7.83 19.23 3.44
CA ARG A 72 -6.37 18.98 3.47
C ARG A 72 -5.62 19.72 2.36
N HIS A 73 -6.25 19.90 1.20
CA HIS A 73 -5.68 20.54 0.01
C HIS A 73 -6.01 22.02 -0.13
N GLY A 74 -6.89 22.60 0.71
CA GLY A 74 -7.27 24.03 0.69
C GLY A 74 -7.95 24.50 -0.60
N SER A 75 -8.30 23.58 -1.51
CA SER A 75 -9.04 23.82 -2.74
C SER A 75 -9.75 22.54 -3.17
N THR A 76 -10.94 22.67 -3.77
CA THR A 76 -11.63 21.54 -4.41
C THR A 76 -10.87 21.22 -5.70
N PRO A 77 -10.22 20.05 -5.84
CA PRO A 77 -9.28 19.87 -6.93
C PRO A 77 -10.05 19.52 -8.20
N VAL A 78 -9.90 20.32 -9.25
CA VAL A 78 -10.23 19.93 -10.63
C VAL A 78 -9.47 18.64 -11.03
N PHE A 79 -8.35 18.35 -10.35
CA PHE A 79 -7.58 17.10 -10.40
C PHE A 79 -8.27 15.89 -9.72
N ALA A 80 -9.42 16.06 -9.05
CA ALA A 80 -10.17 14.94 -8.49
C ALA A 80 -10.64 13.94 -9.56
N PHE A 81 -10.66 14.36 -10.83
CA PHE A 81 -11.09 13.55 -11.97
C PHE A 81 -9.94 13.15 -12.90
N SER A 82 -8.68 13.48 -12.58
CA SER A 82 -7.52 13.11 -13.41
C SER A 82 -6.92 11.76 -13.04
N LYS A 83 -6.50 10.99 -14.05
CA LYS A 83 -5.72 9.76 -13.90
C LYS A 83 -4.30 10.05 -13.40
N GLY A 84 -3.68 9.06 -12.77
CA GLY A 84 -2.31 9.11 -12.23
C GLY A 84 -2.24 9.42 -10.74
N LEU A 85 -1.02 9.35 -10.20
CA LEU A 85 -0.74 9.66 -8.80
C LEU A 85 -0.95 11.16 -8.56
N ARG A 86 -1.73 11.49 -7.52
CA ARG A 86 -2.00 12.88 -7.14
C ARG A 86 -0.87 13.48 -6.32
N ARG A 87 -0.08 12.63 -5.66
CA ARG A 87 1.12 13.04 -4.93
C ARG A 87 2.37 12.82 -5.80
N PRO A 88 3.30 13.79 -5.81
CA PRO A 88 4.58 13.56 -6.44
C PRO A 88 5.32 12.45 -5.70
N VAL A 89 5.96 11.60 -6.48
CA VAL A 89 6.80 10.50 -6.00
C VAL A 89 8.15 10.65 -6.69
N ARG A 90 9.23 10.27 -6.02
CA ARG A 90 10.56 10.22 -6.64
C ARG A 90 11.36 9.00 -6.18
N GLY A 91 12.35 8.64 -6.98
CA GLY A 91 13.30 7.58 -6.65
C GLY A 91 12.77 6.16 -6.87
N VAL A 92 11.68 5.99 -7.62
CA VAL A 92 11.13 4.66 -7.95
C VAL A 92 11.88 4.07 -9.13
N THR A 93 12.75 3.12 -8.86
CA THR A 93 13.53 2.38 -9.87
C THR A 93 12.98 0.98 -10.16
N VAL A 94 12.04 0.52 -9.32
CA VAL A 94 11.33 -0.75 -9.46
C VAL A 94 9.85 -0.47 -9.21
N LYS A 95 8.98 -0.92 -10.11
CA LYS A 95 7.53 -0.93 -9.91
C LYS A 95 7.01 -2.36 -9.87
N MET A 96 6.18 -2.68 -8.90
CA MET A 96 5.38 -3.91 -8.89
C MET A 96 4.03 -3.63 -9.53
N GLU A 97 3.61 -4.47 -10.47
CA GLU A 97 2.28 -4.41 -11.07
C GLU A 97 1.46 -5.64 -10.67
N THR A 98 0.30 -5.35 -10.07
CA THR A 98 -0.74 -6.29 -9.67
C THR A 98 -0.22 -7.58 -9.00
N PRO A 99 0.51 -7.50 -7.88
CA PRO A 99 0.84 -8.71 -7.12
C PRO A 99 -0.46 -9.34 -6.59
N VAL A 100 -0.60 -10.65 -6.75
CA VAL A 100 -1.72 -11.43 -6.24
C VAL A 100 -1.23 -12.64 -5.46
N ILE A 101 -1.91 -12.90 -4.34
CA ILE A 101 -1.68 -14.07 -3.50
C ILE A 101 -2.94 -14.94 -3.56
N TYR A 102 -2.76 -16.22 -3.89
CA TYR A 102 -3.83 -17.21 -3.92
C TYR A 102 -3.50 -18.37 -2.99
N PHE A 103 -4.52 -18.86 -2.28
CA PHE A 103 -4.42 -20.03 -1.42
C PHE A 103 -5.21 -21.16 -2.07
N HIS A 104 -4.63 -22.36 -2.09
CA HIS A 104 -5.28 -23.58 -2.53
C HIS A 104 -5.30 -24.58 -1.37
N SER A 105 -6.49 -25.01 -0.96
CA SER A 105 -6.70 -25.91 0.18
C SER A 105 -7.90 -26.80 -0.09
N GLU A 106 -7.91 -28.02 0.46
CA GLU A 106 -9.07 -28.91 0.42
C GLU A 106 -10.15 -28.50 1.43
N GLU A 107 -9.75 -27.83 2.52
CA GLU A 107 -10.65 -27.37 3.57
C GLU A 107 -10.54 -25.85 3.79
N ALA A 108 -11.66 -25.23 4.16
CA ALA A 108 -11.71 -23.82 4.45
C ALA A 108 -10.99 -23.48 5.76
N PHE A 109 -10.23 -22.38 5.79
CA PHE A 109 -9.51 -21.95 6.98
C PHE A 109 -9.34 -20.43 7.04
N ASP A 110 -9.22 -19.90 8.25
CA ASP A 110 -8.98 -18.47 8.44
C ASP A 110 -7.48 -18.17 8.29
N VAL A 111 -7.16 -17.08 7.59
CA VAL A 111 -5.78 -16.64 7.32
C VAL A 111 -5.52 -15.26 7.88
N SER A 112 -4.30 -15.08 8.38
CA SER A 112 -3.70 -13.77 8.65
C SER A 112 -2.48 -13.61 7.76
N VAL A 113 -2.45 -12.57 6.93
CA VAL A 113 -1.38 -12.34 5.97
C VAL A 113 -0.65 -11.06 6.31
N LYS A 114 0.68 -11.10 6.24
CA LYS A 114 1.57 -9.93 6.35
C LYS A 114 2.56 -9.95 5.20
N VAL A 115 2.60 -8.86 4.44
CA VAL A 115 3.57 -8.65 3.36
C VAL A 115 4.43 -7.46 3.73
N GLY A 116 5.75 -7.58 3.54
CA GLY A 116 6.72 -6.50 3.75
C GLY A 116 7.30 -6.00 2.43
N PHE A 117 7.45 -4.68 2.29
CA PHE A 117 8.06 -4.03 1.14
C PHE A 117 9.40 -3.41 1.55
N ASN A 118 10.48 -4.13 1.27
CA ASN A 118 11.84 -3.67 1.58
C ASN A 118 12.28 -2.61 0.57
N GLY A 119 12.39 -1.35 1.01
CA GLY A 119 12.70 -0.21 0.15
C GLY A 119 11.50 0.36 -0.59
N GLY A 120 10.26 0.00 -0.22
CA GLY A 120 9.05 0.38 -0.97
C GLY A 120 7.76 0.34 -0.14
N THR A 121 6.62 0.40 -0.85
CA THR A 121 5.24 0.25 -0.33
C THR A 121 4.36 -0.39 -1.38
N ILE A 122 3.14 -0.71 -0.96
CA ILE A 122 2.01 -0.89 -1.83
C ILE A 122 1.26 0.43 -2.06
N SER A 123 0.97 0.79 -3.30
CA SER A 123 0.21 2.01 -3.61
C SER A 123 -1.29 1.80 -3.45
N GLN A 124 -1.82 0.69 -3.96
CA GLN A 124 -3.23 0.30 -3.92
C GLN A 124 -3.37 -1.19 -3.66
N TRP A 125 -4.47 -1.59 -3.01
CA TRP A 125 -4.67 -2.97 -2.56
C TRP A 125 -6.15 -3.38 -2.49
N TYR A 126 -6.37 -4.68 -2.43
CA TYR A 126 -7.62 -5.33 -2.05
C TYR A 126 -7.25 -6.74 -1.54
N PRO A 127 -7.89 -7.30 -0.49
CA PRO A 127 -9.05 -6.79 0.27
C PRO A 127 -8.69 -5.65 1.22
N ASP A 128 -9.65 -5.21 2.05
CA ASP A 128 -9.36 -4.24 3.11
C ASP A 128 -8.28 -4.77 4.06
N ARG A 129 -7.48 -3.86 4.60
CA ARG A 129 -6.33 -4.21 5.44
C ARG A 129 -6.69 -4.08 6.91
N THR A 130 -6.18 -5.00 7.73
CA THR A 130 -6.27 -4.94 9.20
C THR A 130 -5.09 -4.22 9.82
N GLY A 131 -4.01 -3.99 9.07
CA GLY A 131 -2.81 -3.32 9.55
C GLY A 131 -1.87 -2.92 8.43
N GLY A 132 -0.77 -2.27 8.82
CA GLY A 132 0.31 -1.93 7.90
C GLY A 132 0.81 -0.50 7.98
N GLU A 133 1.62 -0.09 6.99
CA GLU A 133 2.20 1.24 6.96
C GLU A 133 1.14 2.33 6.74
N VAL A 134 1.41 3.53 7.23
CA VAL A 134 0.66 4.72 6.88
C VAL A 134 1.64 5.71 6.31
N LEU A 135 1.41 6.13 5.07
CA LEU A 135 2.26 7.13 4.44
C LEU A 135 2.18 8.45 5.21
N PRO A 136 3.29 9.19 5.33
CA PRO A 136 3.22 10.53 5.87
C PRO A 136 2.25 11.36 5.03
N VAL A 137 1.29 12.01 5.69
CA VAL A 137 0.36 12.95 5.08
C VAL A 137 0.66 14.32 5.69
N PRO A 138 0.83 15.37 4.88
CA PRO A 138 1.14 16.69 5.43
C PRO A 138 -0.06 17.23 6.24
N PRO A 139 0.19 17.82 7.43
CA PRO A 139 -0.86 18.23 8.39
C PRO A 139 -1.64 19.43 7.84
N PRO A 140 -2.97 19.59 7.88
CA PRO A 140 -3.73 20.65 7.16
C PRO A 140 -3.11 22.07 7.11
N PRO A 141 -3.36 22.88 6.06
CA PRO A 141 -2.79 24.23 5.97
C PRO A 141 -3.24 25.10 7.15
N ALA A 142 -2.34 25.96 7.65
CA ALA A 142 -2.64 26.86 8.77
C ALA A 142 -3.71 27.90 8.40
N ASP A 143 -3.75 28.32 7.13
CA ASP A 143 -4.78 29.18 6.56
C ASP A 143 -5.55 28.38 5.50
N PRO A 144 -6.85 28.09 5.69
CA PRO A 144 -7.66 27.36 4.72
C PRO A 144 -7.72 28.02 3.33
N LYS A 145 -7.44 29.33 3.23
CA LYS A 145 -7.40 30.07 1.96
C LYS A 145 -6.06 29.98 1.24
N LYS A 146 -5.04 29.40 1.88
CA LYS A 146 -3.69 29.22 1.34
C LYS A 146 -3.36 27.73 1.31
N PRO A 147 -3.78 27.01 0.25
CA PRO A 147 -3.49 25.59 0.12
C PRO A 147 -1.98 25.34 0.14
N ARG A 148 -1.57 24.19 0.66
CA ARG A 148 -0.15 23.81 0.61
C ARG A 148 0.27 23.48 -0.83
N PRO A 149 1.47 23.91 -1.26
CA PRO A 149 2.06 23.46 -2.53
C PRO A 149 2.09 21.93 -2.62
N ILE A 150 1.88 21.36 -3.81
CA ILE A 150 1.80 19.91 -4.01
C ILE A 150 3.17 19.23 -3.80
N GLU A 151 4.25 20.00 -3.95
CA GLU A 151 5.63 19.60 -3.72
C GLU A 151 5.88 19.21 -2.25
N ASP A 152 5.15 19.82 -1.31
CA ASP A 152 5.21 19.47 0.12
C ASP A 152 4.62 18.09 0.43
N TRP A 153 3.97 17.45 -0.55
CA TRP A 153 3.33 16.14 -0.42
C TRP A 153 4.20 15.00 -0.95
N MET A 154 5.41 15.32 -1.41
CA MET A 154 6.33 14.40 -2.08
C MET A 154 6.67 13.19 -1.21
N LEU A 155 6.56 12.00 -1.82
CA LEU A 155 7.08 10.76 -1.28
C LEU A 155 8.45 10.47 -1.90
N ASP A 156 9.45 10.30 -1.04
CA ASP A 156 10.84 10.15 -1.44
C ASP A 156 11.36 8.73 -1.19
N PHE A 157 11.35 7.90 -2.24
CA PHE A 157 11.83 6.52 -2.19
C PHE A 157 13.32 6.38 -2.48
N SER A 158 14.06 7.49 -2.62
CA SER A 158 15.53 7.43 -2.58
C SER A 158 16.06 7.17 -1.17
N LYS A 159 15.19 7.24 -0.15
CA LYS A 159 15.52 6.94 1.25
C LYS A 159 15.02 5.54 1.62
N PRO A 160 15.67 4.84 2.57
CA PRO A 160 15.19 3.55 3.04
C PRO A 160 13.76 3.65 3.52
N TRP A 161 12.93 2.76 3.01
CA TRP A 161 11.53 2.73 3.33
C TRP A 161 11.08 1.30 3.57
N HIS A 162 10.20 1.11 4.55
CA HIS A 162 9.83 -0.21 5.02
C HIS A 162 8.30 -0.25 5.11
N GLY A 163 7.68 -0.46 3.96
CA GLY A 163 6.24 -0.66 3.86
C GLY A 163 5.85 -2.05 4.36
N SER A 164 4.59 -2.22 4.76
CA SER A 164 4.05 -3.52 5.10
C SER A 164 2.54 -3.50 5.13
N ILE A 165 1.85 -4.44 4.49
CA ILE A 165 0.40 -4.53 4.57
C ILE A 165 -0.01 -5.82 5.28
N GLU A 166 -1.07 -5.74 6.09
CA GLU A 166 -1.63 -6.87 6.81
C GLU A 166 -3.14 -6.96 6.55
N TRP A 167 -3.65 -8.17 6.33
CA TRP A 167 -5.09 -8.42 6.22
C TRP A 167 -5.46 -9.79 6.76
N GLN A 168 -6.76 -9.96 7.00
CA GLN A 168 -7.36 -11.23 7.38
C GLN A 168 -8.32 -11.69 6.29
N GLY A 169 -8.49 -13.00 6.18
CA GLY A 169 -9.41 -13.59 5.22
C GLY A 169 -9.82 -15.00 5.62
N ARG A 170 -10.70 -15.56 4.82
CA ARG A 170 -11.09 -16.96 4.89
C ARG A 170 -10.84 -17.57 3.51
N VAL A 171 -10.04 -18.64 3.48
CA VAL A 171 -9.79 -19.47 2.30
C VAL A 171 -10.82 -20.57 2.26
#